data_AF-Q0RE35-F1
#
_entry.id   AF-Q0RE35-F1
#
_cell.length_a   1.000
_cell.length_b   1.000
_cell.length_c   1.000
_cell.angle_alpha   90.00
_cell.angle_beta   90.00
_cell.angle_gamma   90.00
#
_symmetry.space_group_name_H-M   'P 1'
#
loop_
_entity.id
_entity.type
_entity.pdbx_description
1 polymer ?
#
loop_
_entity_poly.entity_id
_entity_poly.type
_entity_poly.pdbx_seq_one_letter_code
_entity_poly.pdbx_strand_id
1 'polypeptide(L)'
;MTIRTASQEVPMSPTDPIPLYGPQYKRDPYPLYRRLRATGPVHRVRFPSGVIGWLVTGYRAAHEALNDHRLGKNHALGTSDALSALIDEEGLRHLDLFSLRDILGDLPYDDKRSSVSRRYGPTSEQLRAEVRSDEDTRRLYQGITRFLVEDTAEFVGSRSALQRECRQRAYGVIGRSRAWGRLVAEHHPRAVRLSIHPQRRGTSKFGIRLLESSDAWMTPWHATVLRRADGASELMRRADAQRLGRLVTRDGRPSHFQAHAAV
;
A
#
# COMPACT_ATOMS: atom_id res chain seq x y z
N MET A 1 11.76 -41.91 32.65
CA MET A 1 12.69 -40.82 32.29
C MET A 1 11.85 -39.68 31.75
N THR A 2 11.43 -38.78 32.64
CA THR A 2 10.47 -37.71 32.33
C THR A 2 11.25 -36.41 32.14
N ILE A 3 11.32 -35.94 30.90
CA ILE A 3 11.93 -34.65 30.59
C ILE A 3 10.90 -33.56 30.87
N ARG A 4 11.10 -32.81 31.96
CA ARG A 4 10.44 -31.53 32.22
C ARG A 4 10.97 -30.50 31.22
N THR A 5 10.13 -30.02 30.31
CA THR A 5 10.39 -28.76 29.60
C THR A 5 9.90 -27.62 30.49
N ALA A 6 10.84 -26.99 31.20
CA ALA A 6 10.60 -25.71 31.85
C ALA A 6 10.35 -24.65 30.77
N SER A 7 9.14 -24.13 30.70
CA SER A 7 8.85 -22.86 30.03
C SER A 7 9.59 -21.77 30.79
N GLN A 8 10.78 -21.38 30.33
CA GLN A 8 11.40 -20.13 30.77
C GLN A 8 10.57 -18.98 30.21
N GLU A 9 9.67 -18.43 31.03
CA GLU A 9 9.18 -17.08 30.82
C GLU A 9 10.37 -16.13 30.99
N VAL A 10 10.84 -15.58 29.87
CA VAL A 10 11.76 -14.44 29.89
C VAL A 10 11.04 -13.29 30.60
N PRO A 11 11.63 -12.66 31.63
CA PRO A 11 10.99 -11.55 32.31
C PRO A 11 10.79 -10.41 31.32
N MET A 12 9.53 -10.14 30.98
CA MET A 12 9.15 -9.00 30.14
C MET A 12 9.53 -7.72 30.86
N SER A 13 10.39 -6.89 30.25
CA SER A 13 10.64 -5.55 30.75
C SER A 13 9.33 -4.74 30.69
N PRO A 14 9.08 -3.79 31.62
CA PRO A 14 7.85 -2.97 31.62
C PRO A 14 7.64 -2.14 30.34
N THR A 15 8.65 -2.07 29.47
CA THR A 15 8.71 -1.24 28.28
C THR A 15 8.45 -1.99 26.97
N ASP A 16 8.50 -3.32 26.96
CA ASP A 16 8.40 -4.09 25.72
C ASP A 16 6.94 -4.25 25.23
N PRO A 17 6.67 -4.03 23.93
CA PRO A 17 5.34 -4.20 23.37
C PRO A 17 4.80 -5.63 23.54
N ILE A 18 3.59 -5.73 24.08
CA ILE A 18 2.93 -7.01 24.36
C ILE A 18 2.47 -7.65 23.05
N PRO A 19 2.90 -8.88 22.71
CA PRO A 19 2.53 -9.52 21.45
C PRO A 19 1.04 -9.91 21.44
N LEU A 20 0.29 -9.46 20.43
CA LEU A 20 -1.09 -9.87 20.14
C LEU A 20 -1.10 -10.98 19.07
N TYR A 21 -0.24 -11.97 19.25
CA TYR A 21 -0.10 -13.12 18.35
C TYR A 21 0.48 -14.32 19.11
N GLY A 22 0.48 -15.48 18.46
CA GLY A 22 0.98 -16.73 19.02
C GLY A 22 -0.14 -17.73 19.34
N PRO A 23 0.20 -19.02 19.56
CA PRO A 23 -0.78 -20.09 19.68
C PRO A 23 -1.78 -19.89 20.83
N GLN A 24 -1.30 -19.39 21.97
CA GLN A 24 -2.15 -19.17 23.15
C GLN A 24 -3.15 -18.02 22.92
N TYR A 25 -2.72 -16.92 22.32
CA TYR A 25 -3.58 -15.79 21.98
C TYR A 25 -4.62 -16.14 20.92
N LYS A 26 -4.23 -16.92 19.89
CA LYS A 26 -5.17 -17.41 18.87
C LYS A 26 -6.22 -18.36 19.45
N ARG A 27 -5.86 -19.16 20.46
CA ARG A 27 -6.77 -20.11 21.10
C ARG A 27 -7.79 -19.42 22.01
N ASP A 28 -7.33 -18.47 22.83
CA ASP A 28 -8.20 -17.68 23.70
C ASP A 28 -7.51 -16.35 24.08
N PRO A 29 -7.96 -15.21 23.52
CA PRO A 29 -7.36 -13.90 23.80
C PRO A 29 -7.87 -13.27 25.11
N TYR A 30 -8.96 -13.76 25.70
CA TYR A 30 -9.62 -13.10 26.83
C TYR A 30 -8.81 -13.10 28.13
N PRO A 31 -8.06 -14.17 28.49
CA PRO A 31 -7.15 -14.14 29.63
C PRO A 31 -6.10 -13.04 29.51
N LEU A 32 -5.56 -12.81 28.31
CA LEU A 32 -4.63 -11.71 28.07
C LEU A 32 -5.32 -10.37 28.32
N TYR A 33 -6.48 -10.12 27.70
CA TYR A 33 -7.23 -8.87 27.93
C TYR A 33 -7.62 -8.65 29.39
N ARG A 34 -7.95 -9.71 30.13
CA ARG A 34 -8.26 -9.64 31.57
C ARG A 34 -7.04 -9.17 32.37
N ARG A 35 -5.86 -9.74 32.09
CA ARG A 35 -4.60 -9.32 32.73
C ARG A 35 -4.26 -7.87 32.39
N LEU A 36 -4.40 -7.48 31.12
CA LEU A 36 -4.15 -6.11 30.68
C LEU A 36 -5.06 -5.12 31.40
N ARG A 37 -6.37 -5.38 31.44
CA ARG A 37 -7.33 -4.54 32.20
C ARG A 37 -6.96 -4.37 33.67
N ALA A 38 -6.38 -5.39 34.30
CA ALA A 38 -5.97 -5.34 35.70
C ALA A 38 -4.69 -4.51 35.91
N THR A 39 -3.83 -4.41 34.90
CA THR A 39 -2.53 -3.71 35.00
C THR A 39 -2.57 -2.28 34.49
N GLY A 40 -3.57 -1.91 33.70
CA GLY A 40 -3.77 -0.54 33.26
C GLY A 40 -4.85 -0.40 32.19
N PRO A 41 -5.23 0.84 31.86
CA PRO A 41 -6.25 1.09 30.84
C PRO A 41 -5.68 1.12 29.41
N VAL A 42 -4.36 1.26 29.24
CA VAL A 42 -3.68 1.48 27.95
C VAL A 42 -2.32 0.76 27.94
N HIS A 43 -2.03 0.01 26.88
CA HIS A 43 -0.79 -0.78 26.76
C HIS A 43 -0.16 -0.66 25.38
N ARG A 44 1.18 -0.70 25.31
CA ARG A 44 1.89 -0.89 24.05
C ARG A 44 1.79 -2.35 23.60
N VAL A 45 1.38 -2.57 22.36
CA VAL A 45 1.18 -3.90 21.79
C VAL A 45 1.88 -4.05 20.44
N ARG A 46 2.22 -5.30 20.08
CA ARG A 46 2.77 -5.65 18.77
C ARG A 46 1.80 -6.56 18.02
N PHE A 47 1.44 -6.18 16.80
CA PHE A 47 0.57 -6.95 15.92
C PHE A 47 1.34 -8.02 15.12
N PRO A 48 0.67 -9.03 14.53
CA PRO A 48 1.31 -10.02 13.66
C PRO A 48 2.12 -9.41 12.51
N SER A 49 1.74 -8.24 12.02
CA SER A 49 2.44 -7.48 10.98
C SER A 49 3.76 -6.84 11.42
N GLY A 50 4.09 -6.90 12.72
CA GLY A 50 5.24 -6.20 13.30
C GLY A 50 4.95 -4.76 13.73
N VAL A 51 3.78 -4.21 13.39
CA VAL A 51 3.36 -2.87 13.82
C VAL A 51 3.25 -2.80 15.33
N ILE A 52 3.77 -1.72 15.92
CA ILE A 52 3.61 -1.39 17.33
C ILE A 52 2.51 -0.34 17.46
N GLY A 53 1.51 -0.62 18.29
CA GLY A 53 0.41 0.31 18.55
C GLY A 53 0.03 0.37 20.02
N TRP A 54 -1.02 1.13 20.31
CA TRP A 54 -1.61 1.21 21.64
C TRP A 54 -2.92 0.43 21.66
N LEU A 55 -3.11 -0.40 22.69
CA LEU A 55 -4.35 -1.11 22.97
C LEU A 55 -5.00 -0.49 24.19
N VAL A 56 -6.25 -0.03 24.04
CA VAL A 56 -7.07 0.48 25.14
C VAL A 56 -7.96 -0.64 25.65
N THR A 57 -7.85 -0.95 26.94
CA THR A 57 -8.52 -2.07 27.60
C THR A 57 -9.51 -1.61 28.67
N GLY A 58 -9.32 -0.41 29.22
CA GLY A 58 -10.20 0.19 30.24
C GLY A 58 -11.41 0.90 29.65
N TYR A 59 -12.59 0.72 30.27
CA TYR A 59 -13.85 1.30 29.77
C TYR A 59 -13.81 2.82 29.64
N ARG A 60 -13.38 3.53 30.69
CA ARG A 60 -13.33 5.00 30.69
C ARG A 60 -12.37 5.54 29.63
N ALA A 61 -11.18 4.96 29.55
CA ALA A 61 -10.18 5.34 28.55
C ALA A 61 -10.64 5.03 27.12
N ALA A 62 -11.37 3.92 26.90
CA ALA A 62 -11.95 3.62 25.61
C ALA A 62 -13.04 4.63 25.24
N HIS A 63 -13.92 4.96 26.19
CA HIS A 63 -14.97 5.96 25.98
C HIS A 63 -14.39 7.36 25.68
N GLU A 64 -13.38 7.79 26.43
CA GLU A 64 -12.66 9.04 26.18
C GLU A 64 -11.99 9.01 24.80
N ALA A 65 -11.25 7.94 24.48
CA ALA A 65 -10.52 7.84 23.22
C ALA A 65 -11.43 7.78 21.98
N LEU A 66 -12.57 7.09 22.06
CA LEU A 66 -13.52 6.96 20.96
C LEU A 66 -14.31 8.25 20.68
N ASN A 67 -14.36 9.17 21.65
CA ASN A 67 -15.03 10.47 21.51
C ASN A 67 -14.06 11.64 21.37
N ASP A 68 -12.74 11.39 21.38
CA ASP A 68 -11.73 12.43 21.20
C ASP A 68 -11.54 12.72 19.70
N HIS A 69 -11.84 13.95 19.29
CA HIS A 69 -11.70 14.40 17.91
C HIS A 69 -10.25 14.34 17.38
N ARG A 70 -9.24 14.25 18.24
CA ARG A 70 -7.84 14.04 17.86
C ARG A 70 -7.55 12.60 17.44
N LEU A 71 -8.43 11.65 17.80
CA LEU A 71 -8.29 10.22 17.54
C LEU A 71 -9.33 9.76 16.49
N GLY A 72 -8.97 9.91 15.22
CA GLY A 72 -9.77 9.43 14.08
C GLY A 72 -9.12 8.24 13.36
N LYS A 73 -9.90 7.52 12.55
CA LYS A 73 -9.34 6.58 11.56
C LYS A 73 -8.62 7.37 10.47
N ASN A 74 -7.33 7.62 10.69
CA ASN A 74 -6.53 8.38 9.73
C ASN A 74 -5.80 7.45 8.75
N HIS A 75 -6.42 7.20 7.59
CA HIS A 75 -5.73 6.56 6.47
C HIS A 75 -4.61 7.44 5.86
N ALA A 76 -4.52 8.74 6.22
CA ALA A 76 -3.54 9.69 5.67
C ALA A 76 -2.12 9.56 6.27
N LEU A 77 -1.93 8.87 7.39
CA LEU A 77 -0.59 8.43 7.83
C LEU A 77 0.02 7.35 6.90
N GLY A 78 -0.64 7.01 5.78
CA GLY A 78 -0.37 5.83 4.97
C GLY A 78 0.56 5.99 3.76
N THR A 79 0.76 7.16 3.13
CA THR A 79 1.74 7.31 2.02
C THR A 79 2.09 8.76 1.66
N SER A 80 1.12 9.67 1.57
CA SER A 80 1.36 11.03 1.02
C SER A 80 2.27 11.88 1.91
N ASP A 81 2.02 11.89 3.23
CA ASP A 81 2.81 12.68 4.18
C ASP A 81 4.24 12.10 4.31
N ALA A 82 4.37 10.77 4.24
CA ALA A 82 5.67 10.10 4.24
C ALA A 82 6.45 10.36 2.94
N LEU A 83 5.78 10.46 1.79
CA LEU A 83 6.41 10.80 0.52
C LEU A 83 6.85 12.27 0.51
N SER A 84 6.05 13.18 1.06
CA SER A 84 6.45 14.59 1.25
C SER A 84 7.69 14.69 2.13
N ALA A 85 7.69 14.00 3.28
CA ALA A 85 8.85 13.97 4.16
C ALA A 85 10.10 13.41 3.45
N LEU A 86 9.96 12.35 2.64
CA LEU A 86 11.07 11.80 1.87
C LEU A 86 11.62 12.80 0.84
N ILE A 87 10.75 13.56 0.15
CA ILE A 87 11.14 14.60 -0.80
C ILE A 87 11.96 15.69 -0.09
N ASP A 88 11.51 16.11 1.09
CA ASP A 88 12.17 17.13 1.90
C ASP A 88 13.52 16.63 2.46
N GLU A 89 13.54 15.42 3.03
CA GLU A 89 14.74 14.78 3.59
C GLU A 89 15.83 14.57 2.53
N GLU A 90 15.45 14.19 1.31
CA GLU A 90 16.38 14.01 0.19
C GLU A 90 16.68 15.32 -0.56
N GLY A 91 16.08 16.45 -0.16
CA GLY A 91 16.31 17.77 -0.75
C GLY A 91 15.88 17.88 -2.22
N LEU A 92 14.83 17.16 -2.63
CA LEU A 92 14.36 17.06 -4.02
C LEU A 92 13.55 18.30 -4.44
N ARG A 93 14.23 19.40 -4.77
CA ARG A 93 13.62 20.71 -5.09
C ARG A 93 12.82 20.78 -6.40
N HIS A 94 12.85 19.74 -7.21
CA HIS A 94 12.17 19.68 -8.52
C HIS A 94 11.00 18.69 -8.55
N LEU A 95 10.59 18.19 -7.39
CA LEU A 95 9.48 17.27 -7.25
C LEU A 95 8.47 17.85 -6.26
N ASP A 96 7.21 17.87 -6.66
CA ASP A 96 6.10 18.37 -5.86
C ASP A 96 4.93 17.39 -5.93
N LEU A 97 4.03 17.44 -4.95
CA LEU A 97 2.88 16.57 -4.82
C LEU A 97 1.59 17.32 -5.16
N PHE A 98 0.69 16.64 -5.86
CA PHE A 98 -0.64 17.17 -6.17
C PHE A 98 -1.68 16.07 -5.96
N SER A 99 -2.70 16.37 -5.16
CA SER A 99 -3.66 15.42 -4.62
C SER A 99 -5.09 15.95 -4.67
N LEU A 100 -6.05 15.10 -4.29
CA LEU A 100 -7.45 15.53 -4.15
C LEU A 100 -7.68 16.49 -2.98
N ARG A 101 -6.77 16.56 -1.99
CA ARG A 101 -6.88 17.51 -0.88
C ARG A 101 -6.63 18.94 -1.37
N ASP A 102 -5.69 19.13 -2.29
CA ASP A 102 -5.34 20.45 -2.83
C ASP A 102 -6.50 21.09 -3.61
N ILE A 103 -7.42 20.26 -4.11
CA ILE A 103 -8.56 20.67 -4.93
C ILE A 103 -9.85 20.74 -4.10
N LEU A 104 -10.07 19.76 -3.23
CA LEU A 104 -11.35 19.53 -2.55
C LEU A 104 -11.27 19.70 -1.02
N GLY A 105 -10.16 20.25 -0.51
CA GLY A 105 -9.94 20.53 0.90
C GLY A 105 -10.03 19.26 1.76
N ASP A 106 -10.67 19.37 2.93
CA ASP A 106 -10.79 18.29 3.91
C ASP A 106 -12.10 17.49 3.81
N LEU A 107 -12.77 17.52 2.64
CA LEU A 107 -13.90 16.62 2.39
C LEU A 107 -13.51 15.15 2.64
N PRO A 108 -14.45 14.31 3.13
CA PRO A 108 -14.23 12.88 3.25
C PRO A 108 -13.78 12.26 1.92
N TYR A 109 -12.87 11.28 1.97
CA TYR A 109 -12.29 10.72 0.76
C TYR A 109 -13.32 10.04 -0.16
N ASP A 110 -14.37 9.43 0.39
CA ASP A 110 -15.46 8.87 -0.42
C ASP A 110 -16.23 9.94 -1.18
N ASP A 111 -16.45 11.10 -0.56
CA ASP A 111 -17.11 12.23 -1.20
C ASP A 111 -16.22 12.84 -2.29
N LYS A 112 -14.92 13.00 -2.01
CA LYS A 112 -13.92 13.42 -3.02
C LYS A 112 -13.94 12.48 -4.23
N ARG A 113 -13.83 11.17 -3.99
CA ARG A 113 -13.85 10.14 -5.05
C ARG A 113 -15.14 10.20 -5.85
N SER A 114 -16.28 10.28 -5.18
CA SER A 114 -17.60 10.28 -5.83
C SER A 114 -17.81 11.53 -6.66
N SER A 115 -17.42 12.70 -6.14
CA SER A 115 -17.48 13.98 -6.86
C SER A 115 -16.64 13.95 -8.14
N VAL A 116 -15.37 13.54 -8.05
CA VAL A 116 -14.46 13.47 -9.21
C VAL A 116 -14.91 12.43 -10.22
N SER A 117 -15.34 11.24 -9.75
CA SER A 117 -15.82 10.19 -10.65
C SER A 117 -17.09 10.61 -11.40
N ARG A 118 -18.00 11.32 -10.73
CA ARG A 118 -19.23 11.83 -11.36
C ARG A 118 -18.95 12.94 -12.38
N ARG A 119 -18.06 13.88 -12.04
CA ARG A 119 -17.77 15.04 -12.91
C ARG A 119 -16.87 14.68 -14.10
N TYR A 120 -15.89 13.81 -13.89
CA TYR A 120 -14.83 13.56 -14.88
C TYR A 120 -14.76 12.11 -15.34
N GLY A 121 -15.40 11.15 -14.68
CA GLY A 121 -15.33 9.74 -15.04
C GLY A 121 -16.22 9.38 -16.24
N PRO A 122 -15.82 8.40 -17.06
CA PRO A 122 -16.74 7.77 -18.00
C PRO A 122 -17.76 6.92 -17.24
N THR A 123 -18.94 6.71 -17.84
CA THR A 123 -19.88 5.72 -17.31
C THR A 123 -19.33 4.30 -17.51
N SER A 124 -19.80 3.36 -16.69
CA SER A 124 -19.43 1.94 -16.83
C SER A 124 -19.78 1.38 -18.21
N GLU A 125 -20.86 1.86 -18.83
CA GLU A 125 -21.30 1.44 -20.17
C GLU A 125 -20.39 1.98 -21.26
N GLN A 126 -20.06 3.28 -21.22
CA GLN A 126 -19.09 3.89 -22.13
C GLN A 126 -17.76 3.14 -22.07
N LEU A 127 -17.25 2.89 -20.87
CA LEU A 127 -15.98 2.21 -20.71
C LEU A 127 -16.01 0.76 -21.21
N ARG A 128 -17.12 0.04 -21.03
CA ARG A 128 -17.30 -1.30 -21.61
C ARG A 128 -17.38 -1.27 -23.13
N ALA A 129 -18.04 -0.27 -23.72
CA ALA A 129 -18.09 -0.11 -25.16
C ALA A 129 -16.68 0.14 -25.71
N GLU A 130 -15.93 1.06 -25.11
CA GLU A 130 -14.56 1.37 -25.51
C GLU A 130 -13.60 0.18 -25.33
N VAL A 131 -13.69 -0.60 -24.25
CA VAL A 131 -12.87 -1.81 -24.10
C VAL A 131 -13.10 -2.81 -25.24
N ARG A 132 -14.28 -2.80 -25.88
CA ARG A 132 -14.58 -3.67 -27.02
C ARG A 132 -14.09 -3.09 -28.35
N SER A 133 -14.16 -1.78 -28.53
CA SER A 133 -13.90 -1.12 -29.82
C SER A 133 -12.50 -0.50 -29.94
N ASP A 134 -11.87 -0.11 -28.84
CA ASP A 134 -10.57 0.57 -28.81
C ASP A 134 -9.46 -0.36 -28.31
N GLU A 135 -8.45 -0.56 -29.15
CA GLU A 135 -7.37 -1.51 -28.88
C GLU A 135 -6.55 -1.12 -27.64
N ASP A 136 -6.37 0.18 -27.42
CA ASP A 136 -5.52 0.69 -26.33
C ASP A 136 -6.22 0.63 -24.99
N THR A 137 -7.50 0.98 -24.96
CA THR A 137 -8.36 0.80 -23.80
C THR A 137 -8.47 -0.69 -23.44
N ARG A 138 -8.55 -1.57 -24.44
CA ARG A 138 -8.51 -3.02 -24.23
C ARG A 138 -7.19 -3.50 -23.63
N ARG A 139 -6.05 -3.05 -24.14
CA ARG A 139 -4.71 -3.39 -23.60
C ARG A 139 -4.55 -2.88 -22.16
N LEU A 140 -4.97 -1.65 -21.88
CA LEU A 140 -4.97 -1.09 -20.53
C LEU A 140 -5.85 -1.93 -19.59
N TYR A 141 -7.06 -2.30 -20.02
CA TYR A 141 -7.96 -3.17 -19.26
C TYR A 141 -7.35 -4.53 -18.94
N GLN A 142 -6.68 -5.17 -19.91
CA GLN A 142 -5.98 -6.43 -19.71
C GLN A 142 -4.81 -6.28 -18.72
N GLY A 143 -4.00 -5.21 -18.86
CA GLY A 143 -2.88 -4.91 -17.97
C GLY A 143 -3.34 -4.69 -16.52
N ILE A 144 -4.35 -3.84 -16.31
CA ILE A 144 -4.92 -3.58 -14.98
C ILE A 144 -5.57 -4.84 -14.40
N THR A 145 -6.25 -5.65 -15.21
CA THR A 145 -6.83 -6.92 -14.73
C THR A 145 -5.74 -7.87 -14.24
N ARG A 146 -4.65 -8.04 -15.02
CA ARG A 146 -3.52 -8.88 -14.63
C ARG A 146 -2.89 -8.37 -13.34
N PHE A 147 -2.64 -7.07 -13.28
CA PHE A 147 -2.09 -6.40 -12.11
C PHE A 147 -2.94 -6.64 -10.85
N LEU A 148 -4.27 -6.45 -10.92
CA LEU A 148 -5.17 -6.69 -9.79
C LEU A 148 -5.20 -8.15 -9.33
N VAL A 149 -5.02 -9.11 -10.25
CA VAL A 149 -4.94 -10.53 -9.89
C VAL A 149 -3.65 -10.82 -9.14
N GLU A 150 -2.53 -10.26 -9.59
CA GLU A 150 -1.20 -10.47 -9.00
C GLU A 150 -1.04 -9.79 -7.64
N ASP A 151 -1.66 -8.62 -7.46
CA ASP A 151 -1.64 -7.85 -6.21
C ASP A 151 -2.57 -8.43 -5.13
N THR A 152 -3.49 -9.33 -5.51
CA THR A 152 -4.37 -10.01 -4.55
C THR A 152 -3.62 -11.16 -3.88
N ALA A 153 -3.06 -10.91 -2.70
CA ALA A 153 -2.29 -11.89 -1.93
C ALA A 153 -3.14 -13.04 -1.36
N GLU A 154 -4.37 -12.77 -0.93
CA GLU A 154 -5.27 -13.75 -0.32
C GLU A 154 -6.67 -13.65 -0.95
N PHE A 155 -7.13 -14.73 -1.58
CA PHE A 155 -8.47 -14.81 -2.17
C PHE A 155 -9.13 -16.14 -1.81
N VAL A 156 -10.34 -16.07 -1.26
CA VAL A 156 -11.15 -17.26 -0.95
C VAL A 156 -11.96 -17.63 -2.20
N GLY A 157 -11.55 -18.70 -2.87
CA GLY A 157 -12.24 -19.24 -4.05
C GLY A 157 -11.29 -19.69 -5.15
N SER A 158 -11.84 -19.94 -6.33
CA SER A 158 -11.03 -20.39 -7.48
C SER A 158 -10.30 -19.23 -8.16
N ARG A 159 -9.18 -19.54 -8.84
CA ARG A 159 -8.44 -18.58 -9.67
C ARG A 159 -9.34 -17.91 -10.72
N SER A 160 -10.29 -18.65 -11.29
CA SER A 160 -11.26 -18.12 -12.25
C SER A 160 -12.25 -17.14 -11.62
N ALA A 161 -12.66 -17.37 -10.36
CA ALA A 161 -13.50 -16.45 -9.60
C ALA A 161 -12.75 -15.14 -9.30
N LEU A 162 -11.49 -15.23 -8.85
CA LEU A 162 -10.61 -14.06 -8.67
C LEU A 162 -10.49 -13.27 -9.97
N GLN A 163 -10.20 -13.95 -11.08
CA GLN A 163 -10.03 -13.29 -12.37
C GLN A 163 -11.32 -12.57 -12.81
N ARG A 164 -12.50 -13.16 -12.60
CA ARG A 164 -13.79 -12.53 -12.91
C ARG A 164 -14.03 -11.29 -12.05
N GLU A 165 -13.69 -11.33 -10.77
CA GLU A 165 -13.83 -10.19 -9.87
C GLU A 165 -12.85 -9.06 -10.21
N CYS A 166 -11.58 -9.37 -10.47
CA CYS A 166 -10.58 -8.39 -10.90
C CYS A 166 -10.97 -7.72 -12.23
N ARG A 167 -11.57 -8.48 -13.17
CA ARG A 167 -12.14 -7.92 -14.41
C ARG A 167 -13.23 -6.89 -14.14
N GLN A 168 -14.11 -7.14 -13.18
CA GLN A 168 -15.15 -6.17 -12.79
C GLN A 168 -14.54 -4.93 -12.14
N ARG A 169 -13.59 -5.12 -11.20
CA ARG A 169 -12.89 -4.03 -10.51
C ARG A 169 -12.05 -3.16 -11.44
N ALA A 170 -11.47 -3.75 -12.50
CA ALA A 170 -10.62 -3.05 -13.48
C ALA A 170 -11.35 -1.86 -14.15
N TYR A 171 -12.65 -1.98 -14.42
CA TYR A 171 -13.44 -0.86 -14.94
C TYR A 171 -13.45 0.34 -13.97
N GLY A 172 -13.64 0.09 -12.68
CA GLY A 172 -13.60 1.13 -11.67
C GLY A 172 -12.23 1.79 -11.54
N VAL A 173 -11.15 1.02 -11.63
CA VAL A 173 -9.77 1.54 -11.61
C VAL A 173 -9.52 2.46 -12.81
N ILE A 174 -9.90 2.01 -14.02
CA ILE A 174 -9.70 2.80 -15.25
C ILE A 174 -10.59 4.05 -15.25
N GLY A 175 -11.85 3.92 -14.83
CA GLY A 175 -12.78 5.04 -14.72
C GLY A 175 -12.23 6.14 -13.81
N ARG A 176 -11.75 5.77 -12.61
CA ARG A 176 -11.13 6.72 -11.67
C ARG A 176 -9.82 7.30 -12.20
N SER A 177 -8.98 6.48 -12.84
CA SER A 177 -7.72 6.95 -13.45
C SER A 177 -7.95 7.99 -14.55
N ARG A 178 -8.99 7.82 -15.38
CA ARG A 178 -9.39 8.79 -16.40
C ARG A 178 -9.99 10.05 -15.78
N ALA A 179 -10.85 9.90 -14.78
CA ALA A 179 -11.41 11.02 -14.04
C ALA A 179 -10.29 11.90 -13.43
N TRP A 180 -9.33 11.28 -12.76
CA TRP A 180 -8.14 11.94 -12.23
C TRP A 180 -7.31 12.58 -13.34
N GLY A 181 -7.10 11.88 -14.46
CA GLY A 181 -6.36 12.40 -15.60
C GLY A 181 -6.98 13.69 -16.18
N ARG A 182 -8.30 13.75 -16.32
CA ARG A 182 -9.02 14.94 -16.79
C ARG A 182 -8.95 16.09 -15.78
N LEU A 183 -9.14 15.80 -14.50
CA LEU A 183 -9.00 16.80 -13.44
C LEU A 183 -7.59 17.42 -13.41
N VAL A 184 -6.55 16.59 -13.51
CA VAL A 184 -5.16 17.10 -13.57
C VAL A 184 -4.93 17.96 -14.82
N ALA A 185 -5.51 17.60 -15.96
CA ALA A 185 -5.38 18.39 -17.19
C ALA A 185 -6.07 19.77 -17.07
N GLU A 186 -7.17 19.86 -16.31
CA GLU A 186 -7.84 21.14 -16.02
C GLU A 186 -6.96 22.05 -15.15
N HIS A 187 -6.29 21.51 -14.13
CA HIS A 187 -5.41 22.28 -13.24
C HIS A 187 -4.02 22.58 -13.84
N HIS A 188 -3.53 21.73 -14.75
CA HIS A 188 -2.20 21.86 -15.33
C HIS A 188 -2.24 21.74 -16.88
N PRO A 189 -2.91 22.67 -17.58
CA PRO A 189 -3.21 22.54 -19.01
C PRO A 189 -1.98 22.58 -19.92
N ARG A 190 -0.86 23.14 -19.43
CA ARG A 190 0.40 23.26 -20.19
C ARG A 190 1.46 22.25 -19.77
N ALA A 191 1.15 21.35 -18.84
CA ALA A 191 2.11 20.38 -18.34
C ALA A 191 2.28 19.19 -19.30
N VAL A 192 3.51 18.71 -19.44
CA VAL A 192 3.78 17.42 -20.10
C VAL A 192 3.23 16.31 -19.21
N ARG A 193 2.33 15.48 -19.76
CA ARG A 193 1.68 14.43 -18.97
C ARG A 193 2.49 13.14 -18.98
N LEU A 194 3.30 12.94 -17.93
CA LEU A 194 4.03 11.68 -17.75
C LEU A 194 3.11 10.55 -17.28
N SER A 195 3.48 9.31 -17.58
CA SER A 195 2.81 8.10 -17.12
C SER A 195 3.83 7.00 -16.80
N ILE A 196 3.58 6.28 -15.72
CA ILE A 196 4.35 5.08 -15.33
C ILE A 196 3.95 3.81 -16.11
N HIS A 197 2.93 3.89 -16.98
CA HIS A 197 2.50 2.76 -17.80
C HIS A 197 2.84 3.02 -19.27
N PRO A 198 3.12 1.96 -20.05
CA PRO A 198 3.40 2.10 -21.49
C PRO A 198 2.31 2.89 -22.21
N GLN A 199 2.75 3.83 -23.06
CA GLN A 199 1.87 4.66 -23.91
C GLN A 199 2.26 4.48 -25.37
N ARG A 200 1.28 4.52 -26.28
CA ARG A 200 1.58 4.56 -27.72
C ARG A 200 2.14 5.92 -28.14
N ARG A 201 2.87 5.92 -29.24
CA ARG A 201 3.27 7.15 -29.92
C ARG A 201 2.02 7.90 -30.38
N GLY A 202 2.02 9.21 -30.16
CA GLY A 202 0.92 10.10 -30.55
C GLY A 202 -0.20 10.27 -29.51
N THR A 203 -0.15 9.57 -28.36
CA THR A 203 -1.07 9.87 -27.26
C THR A 203 -0.60 11.10 -26.48
N SER A 204 -1.51 11.72 -25.72
CA SER A 204 -1.19 12.88 -24.87
C SER A 204 -0.34 12.54 -23.64
N LYS A 205 -0.04 11.25 -23.40
CA LYS A 205 0.72 10.79 -22.24
C LYS A 205 2.05 10.22 -22.67
N PHE A 206 3.12 10.61 -21.98
CA PHE A 206 4.46 10.10 -22.22
C PHE A 206 4.84 9.05 -21.18
N GLY A 207 5.03 7.81 -21.62
CA GLY A 207 5.45 6.70 -20.75
C GLY A 207 6.90 6.86 -20.30
N ILE A 208 7.15 6.84 -18.99
CA ILE A 208 8.49 6.85 -18.39
C ILE A 208 8.70 5.62 -17.53
N ARG A 209 9.97 5.20 -17.38
CA ARG A 209 10.39 4.25 -16.35
C ARG A 209 11.02 5.02 -15.21
N LEU A 210 10.71 4.64 -13.97
CA LEU A 210 11.32 5.24 -12.78
C LEU A 210 12.64 4.55 -12.42
N LEU A 211 12.71 3.23 -12.62
CA LEU A 211 13.87 2.38 -12.39
C LEU A 211 13.85 1.23 -13.43
N GLU A 212 14.99 0.57 -13.60
CA GLU A 212 15.07 -0.61 -14.47
C GLU A 212 14.19 -1.75 -13.95
N SER A 213 13.51 -2.43 -14.87
CA SER A 213 12.69 -3.61 -14.57
C SER A 213 12.47 -4.45 -15.83
N SER A 214 12.41 -5.76 -15.65
CA SER A 214 12.02 -6.71 -16.70
C SER A 214 10.55 -6.65 -17.08
N ASP A 215 9.69 -6.10 -16.21
CA ASP A 215 8.28 -5.84 -16.50
C ASP A 215 8.02 -4.33 -16.61
N ALA A 216 7.66 -3.89 -17.81
CA ALA A 216 7.33 -2.50 -18.10
C ALA A 216 6.08 -1.97 -17.36
N TRP A 217 5.31 -2.85 -16.71
CA TRP A 217 4.17 -2.48 -15.87
C TRP A 217 4.52 -2.37 -14.38
N MET A 218 5.74 -2.74 -13.98
CA MET A 218 6.15 -2.73 -12.59
C MET A 218 6.39 -1.31 -12.08
N THR A 219 5.91 -1.06 -10.86
CA THR A 219 6.01 0.23 -10.18
C THR A 219 6.61 0.06 -8.79
N PRO A 220 7.30 1.08 -8.24
CA PRO A 220 8.01 0.96 -6.95
C PRO A 220 7.12 0.51 -5.79
N TRP A 221 5.86 0.94 -5.74
CA TRP A 221 4.92 0.60 -4.67
C TRP A 221 4.31 -0.81 -4.78
N HIS A 222 4.63 -1.58 -5.83
CA HIS A 222 4.27 -3.00 -5.97
C HIS A 222 5.51 -3.91 -6.07
N ALA A 223 6.68 -3.37 -5.78
CA ALA A 223 7.96 -4.03 -5.99
C ALA A 223 8.93 -3.74 -4.83
N THR A 224 10.12 -4.31 -4.94
CA THR A 224 11.26 -3.94 -4.10
C THR A 224 12.48 -3.67 -4.98
N VAL A 225 13.44 -2.92 -4.46
CA VAL A 225 14.70 -2.65 -5.14
C VAL A 225 15.69 -3.77 -4.83
N LEU A 226 16.32 -4.32 -5.86
CA LEU A 226 17.56 -5.10 -5.75
C LEU A 226 18.72 -4.22 -6.22
N ARG A 227 19.69 -3.98 -5.33
CA ARG A 227 20.97 -3.35 -5.68
C ARG A 227 21.97 -4.42 -6.08
N ARG A 228 22.54 -4.31 -7.28
CA ARG A 228 23.58 -5.18 -7.82
C ARG A 228 24.95 -4.75 -7.29
N ALA A 229 25.94 -5.63 -7.45
CA ALA A 229 27.32 -5.37 -6.99
C ALA A 229 28.01 -4.25 -7.79
N ASP A 230 27.61 -4.05 -9.05
CA ASP A 230 28.05 -2.96 -9.92
C ASP A 230 27.38 -1.60 -9.62
N GLY A 231 26.52 -1.55 -8.60
CA GLY A 231 25.77 -0.35 -8.21
C GLY A 231 24.43 -0.16 -8.93
N ALA A 232 24.11 -0.97 -9.95
CA ALA A 232 22.82 -0.89 -10.64
C ALA A 232 21.66 -1.25 -9.70
N SER A 233 20.51 -0.59 -9.89
CA SER A 233 19.29 -0.85 -9.12
C SER A 233 18.17 -1.30 -10.04
N GLU A 234 17.50 -2.39 -9.67
CA GLU A 234 16.41 -2.98 -10.43
C GLU A 234 15.16 -3.17 -9.55
N LEU A 235 13.98 -2.88 -10.11
CA LEU A 235 12.70 -3.22 -9.51
C LEU A 235 12.30 -4.65 -9.88
N MET A 236 12.00 -5.44 -8.85
CA MET A 236 11.48 -6.79 -8.99
C MET A 236 10.55 -7.16 -7.84
N ARG A 237 9.87 -8.31 -7.94
CA ARG A 237 9.05 -8.82 -6.84
C ARG A 237 9.92 -9.18 -5.64
N ARG A 238 9.36 -8.99 -4.45
CA ARG A 238 10.04 -9.30 -3.18
C ARG A 238 10.57 -10.75 -3.12
N ALA A 239 9.77 -11.72 -3.55
CA ALA A 239 10.17 -13.12 -3.55
C ALA A 239 11.38 -13.40 -4.46
N ASP A 240 11.45 -12.72 -5.60
CA ASP A 240 12.58 -12.83 -6.54
C ASP A 240 13.83 -12.13 -5.95
N ALA A 241 13.68 -10.92 -5.40
CA ALA A 241 14.78 -10.21 -4.73
C ALA A 241 15.36 -10.97 -3.52
N GLN A 242 14.50 -11.63 -2.74
CA GLN A 242 14.90 -12.43 -1.58
C GLN A 242 15.69 -13.69 -1.95
N ARG A 243 15.44 -14.26 -3.13
CA ARG A 243 16.24 -15.37 -3.67
C ARG A 243 17.61 -14.93 -4.16
N LEU A 244 17.70 -13.70 -4.67
CA LEU A 244 18.90 -13.16 -5.33
C LEU A 244 19.80 -12.35 -4.40
N GLY A 245 19.32 -11.99 -3.21
CA GLY A 245 20.05 -11.10 -2.32
C GLY A 245 19.62 -11.15 -0.86
N ARG A 246 20.35 -10.39 -0.04
CA ARG A 246 20.09 -10.22 1.39
C ARG A 246 19.30 -8.94 1.65
N LEU A 247 18.38 -8.97 2.62
CA LEU A 247 17.66 -7.77 3.04
C LEU A 247 18.61 -6.79 3.74
N VAL A 248 18.60 -5.55 3.30
CA VAL A 248 19.30 -4.43 3.92
C VAL A 248 18.32 -3.61 4.74
N THR A 249 18.71 -3.27 5.96
CA THR A 249 17.98 -2.36 6.84
C THR A 249 18.66 -0.99 6.89
N ARG A 250 17.87 0.08 7.00
CA ARG A 250 18.31 1.45 7.28
C ARG A 250 17.46 1.98 8.42
N ASP A 251 18.09 2.54 9.45
CA ASP A 251 17.41 3.06 10.64
C ASP A 251 16.44 2.05 11.28
N GLY A 252 16.87 0.78 11.31
CA GLY A 252 16.08 -0.32 11.84
C GLY A 252 14.88 -0.77 10.97
N ARG A 253 14.71 -0.20 9.78
CA ARG A 253 13.61 -0.52 8.85
C ARG A 253 14.11 -1.25 7.60
N PRO A 254 13.35 -2.22 7.06
CA PRO A 254 13.65 -2.83 5.76
C PRO A 254 13.71 -1.76 4.66
N SER A 255 14.81 -1.74 3.88
CA SER A 255 15.02 -0.74 2.83
C SER A 255 14.98 -1.36 1.43
N HIS A 256 15.87 -2.31 1.14
CA HIS A 256 16.02 -2.93 -0.17
C HIS A 256 16.76 -4.27 -0.03
N PHE A 257 16.94 -5.01 -1.13
CA PHE A 257 17.81 -6.18 -1.17
C PHE A 257 19.14 -5.84 -1.82
N GLN A 258 20.24 -6.38 -1.30
CA GLN A 258 21.56 -6.34 -1.92
C GLN A 258 21.84 -7.70 -2.54
N ALA A 259 22.12 -7.74 -3.84
CA ALA A 259 22.44 -8.97 -4.55
C ALA A 259 23.62 -9.70 -3.92
N HIS A 260 23.59 -11.03 -3.93
CA HIS A 260 24.76 -11.84 -3.61
C HIS A 260 25.89 -11.53 -4.59
N ALA A 261 27.14 -11.60 -4.12
CA ALA A 261 28.28 -11.51 -5.02
C ALA A 261 28.17 -12.65 -6.05
N ALA A 262 28.47 -12.36 -7.33
CA ALA A 262 28.63 -13.42 -8.32
C ALA A 262 29.77 -14.33 -7.84
N VAL A 263 29.50 -15.64 -7.78
CA VAL A 263 30.52 -16.67 -7.51
C VAL A 263 31.40 -16.83 -8.75
#